data_AF-A0A925D9L7-F1
#
_entry.id   AF-A0A925D9L7-F1
#
_cell.length_a   1.000
_cell.length_b   1.000
_cell.length_c   1.000
_cell.angle_alpha   90.00
_cell.angle_beta   90.00
_cell.angle_gamma   90.00
#
_symmetry.space_group_name_H-M   'P 1'
#
loop_
_entity.id
_entity.type
_entity.pdbx_description
1 polymer ?
#
loop_
_entity_poly.entity_id
_entity_poly.type
_entity_poly.pdbx_seq_one_letter_code
_entity_poly.pdbx_strand_id
1 'polypeptide(L)' 'MTMEPLISLCLVGPRRSYAAGDELVAEYQLDAVLPDEVQAVEASVLWYTEGKGEEDLGVHFFERRLPADAD' A
#
# COMPACT_ATOMS: atom_id res chain seq x y z
N MET A 1 5.91 -22.15 17.68
CA MET A 1 5.39 -22.00 16.31
C MET A 1 5.63 -20.56 15.92
N THR A 2 6.55 -20.29 15.01
CA THR A 2 6.69 -18.95 14.40
C THR A 2 5.52 -18.77 13.45
N MET A 3 4.68 -17.77 13.73
CA MET A 3 3.54 -17.42 12.90
C MET A 3 4.07 -16.63 11.70
N GLU A 4 3.56 -16.89 10.50
CA GLU A 4 4.02 -16.18 9.30
C GLU A 4 3.54 -14.72 9.35
N PRO A 5 4.41 -13.73 9.08
CA PRO A 5 4.02 -12.32 9.05
C PRO A 5 2.86 -12.11 8.08
N LEU A 6 1.86 -11.34 8.52
CA LEU A 6 0.68 -11.04 7.72
C LEU A 6 0.52 -9.53 7.59
N ILE A 7 0.24 -9.07 6.38
CA ILE A 7 -0.16 -7.69 6.11
C ILE A 7 -1.58 -7.68 5.56
N SER A 8 -2.43 -6.86 6.17
CA SER A 8 -3.79 -6.57 5.70
C SER A 8 -3.83 -5.14 5.18
N LEU A 9 -4.49 -4.91 4.04
CA LEU A 9 -4.70 -3.60 3.43
C LEU A 9 -6.19 -3.39 3.19
N CYS A 10 -6.70 -2.21 3.57
CA CYS A 10 -8.07 -1.80 3.33
C CYS A 10 -8.07 -0.43 2.65
N LEU A 11 -8.85 -0.28 1.57
CA LEU A 11 -9.17 1.04 1.02
C LEU A 11 -10.37 1.61 1.77
N VAL A 12 -10.23 2.81 2.33
CA VAL A 12 -11.30 3.47 3.06
C VAL A 12 -12.30 4.05 2.08
N GLY A 13 -13.58 3.66 2.22
CA GLY A 13 -14.65 4.11 1.32
C GLY A 13 -14.40 3.74 -0.15
N PRO A 14 -14.17 2.45 -0.48
CA PRO A 14 -13.69 2.05 -1.79
C PRO A 14 -14.70 2.42 -2.88
N ARG A 15 -14.21 3.15 -3.89
CA ARG A 15 -14.99 3.54 -5.07
C ARG A 15 -14.61 2.68 -6.26
N ARG A 16 -15.53 2.55 -7.22
CA ARG A 16 -15.27 1.87 -8.49
C ARG A 16 -14.28 2.65 -9.38
N SER A 17 -14.21 3.97 -9.21
CA SER A 17 -13.35 4.85 -9.98
C SER A 17 -12.97 6.07 -9.14
N TYR A 18 -11.73 6.54 -9.33
CA TYR A 18 -11.23 7.79 -8.78
C TYR A 18 -10.94 8.74 -9.96
N ALA A 19 -11.32 10.01 -9.82
CA ALA A 19 -10.97 11.06 -10.77
C ALA A 19 -9.65 11.73 -10.38
N ALA A 20 -9.08 12.51 -11.31
CA ALA A 20 -7.92 13.33 -10.99
C ALA A 20 -8.26 14.33 -9.86
N GLY A 21 -7.47 14.31 -8.79
CA GLY A 21 -7.70 15.13 -7.60
C GLY A 21 -8.58 14.47 -6.54
N ASP A 22 -9.13 13.28 -6.77
CA ASP A 22 -9.76 12.50 -5.71
C ASP A 22 -8.72 12.00 -4.70
N GLU A 23 -9.14 11.93 -3.44
CA GLU A 23 -8.35 11.34 -2.36
C GLU A 23 -8.52 9.82 -2.34
N LEU A 24 -7.41 9.09 -2.30
CA LEU A 24 -7.35 7.65 -2.05
C LEU A 24 -6.78 7.44 -0.66
N VAL A 25 -7.59 6.92 0.26
CA VAL A 25 -7.18 6.62 1.63
C VAL A 25 -7.08 5.11 1.80
N ALA A 26 -5.98 4.65 2.39
CA ALA A 26 -5.75 3.26 2.71
C ALA A 26 -5.27 3.11 4.16
N GLU A 27 -5.71 2.04 4.80
CA GLU A 27 -5.27 1.61 6.12
C GLU A 27 -4.59 0.25 5.97
N TYR A 28 -3.54 0.01 6.74
CA TYR A 28 -2.88 -1.29 6.78
C TYR A 28 -2.64 -1.73 8.22
N GLN A 29 -2.60 -3.05 8.40
CA GLN A 29 -2.27 -3.69 9.67
C GLN A 29 -1.22 -4.76 9.44
N LEU A 30 -0.20 -4.78 10.30
CA LEU A 30 0.79 -5.84 10.36
C LEU A 30 0.45 -6.75 11.55
N ASP A 31 0.30 -8.04 11.28
CA ASP A 31 0.05 -9.10 12.25
C ASP A 31 1.21 -10.11 12.24
N ALA A 32 1.32 -10.88 13.32
CA ALA A 32 2.31 -11.96 13.44
C ALA A 32 3.79 -11.51 13.25
N VAL A 33 4.07 -10.23 13.50
CA VAL A 33 5.41 -9.64 13.48
C VAL A 33 5.58 -8.74 14.71
N LEU A 34 6.74 -8.81 15.37
CA LEU A 34 7.01 -7.92 16.48
C LEU A 34 7.35 -6.50 15.96
N PRO A 35 6.93 -5.42 16.64
CA PRO A 35 7.20 -4.06 16.17
C PRO A 35 8.68 -3.74 15.93
N ASP A 36 9.58 -4.34 16.71
CA ASP A 36 11.03 -4.19 16.59
C ASP A 36 11.66 -4.99 15.43
N GLU A 37 10.92 -5.94 14.86
CA GLU A 37 11.31 -6.69 13.66
C GLU A 37 10.92 -5.94 12.36
N VAL A 38 10.02 -4.97 12.43
CA VAL A 38 9.61 -4.14 11.29
C VAL A 38 10.67 -3.07 11.02
N GLN A 39 11.29 -3.10 9.84
CA GLN A 39 12.30 -2.07 9.47
C GLN A 39 11.67 -0.84 8.82
N ALA A 40 10.63 -1.06 8.02
CA ALA A 40 9.86 -0.02 7.36
C ALA A 40 8.57 -0.63 6.78
N VAL A 41 7.59 0.23 6.51
CA VAL A 41 6.45 -0.08 5.63
C VAL A 41 6.56 0.80 4.39
N GLU A 42 6.50 0.17 3.22
CA GLU A 42 6.52 0.86 1.93
C GLU A 42 5.16 0.69 1.24
N ALA A 43 4.53 1.82 0.92
CA ALA A 43 3.25 1.86 0.24
C ALA A 43 3.44 2.56 -1.12
N SER A 44 2.93 1.95 -2.19
CA SER A 44 2.95 2.56 -3.53
C SER A 44 1.59 2.49 -4.19
N VAL A 45 1.24 3.55 -4.91
CA VAL A 45 0.12 3.57 -5.84
C VAL A 45 0.69 3.45 -7.23
N LEU A 46 0.30 2.39 -7.92
CA LEU A 46 0.72 2.11 -9.28
C LEU A 46 -0.41 2.48 -10.25
N TRP A 47 -0.05 3.04 -11.39
CA TRP A 47 -0.93 3.02 -12.56
C TRP A 47 -0.60 1.79 -13.41
N TYR A 48 -1.62 1.16 -13.96
CA TYR A 48 -1.49 0.06 -14.91
C TYR A 48 -2.42 0.35 -16.07
N THR A 49 -1.89 0.34 -17.28
CA THR A 49 -2.70 0.46 -18.50
C THR A 49 -2.48 -0.75 -19.38
N GLU A 50 -3.57 -1.33 -19.88
CA GLU A 50 -3.57 -2.49 -20.77
C GLU A 50 -4.45 -2.20 -22.00
N GLY A 51 -4.00 -2.63 -23.18
CA GLY A 51 -4.72 -2.44 -24.43
C GLY A 51 -4.14 -3.29 -25.56
N LYS A 52 -4.62 -3.12 -26.80
CA LYS A 52 -4.19 -3.93 -27.97
C LYS A 52 -2.76 -3.67 -28.46
N GLY A 53 -1.94 -2.94 -27.69
CA GLY A 53 -0.60 -2.51 -28.05
C GLY A 53 0.42 -2.94 -27.00
N GLU A 54 0.72 -2.04 -26.06
CA GLU A 54 1.62 -2.29 -24.94
C GLU A 54 0.90 -2.13 -23.60
N GLU A 55 1.38 -2.88 -22.63
CA GLU A 55 1.08 -2.67 -21.22
C GLU A 55 2.07 -1.66 -20.65
N ASP A 56 1.59 -0.71 -19.85
CA ASP A 56 2.45 0.23 -19.12
C ASP A 56 2.17 0.14 -17.62
N LEU A 57 3.23 0.21 -16.83
CA LEU A 57 3.21 0.16 -15.38
C LEU A 57 4.20 1.19 -14.83
N GLY A 58 3.76 1.94 -13.83
CA GLY A 58 4.62 2.91 -13.16
C GLY A 58 4.13 3.31 -11.78
N VAL A 59 4.99 4.00 -11.04
CA VAL A 59 4.71 4.45 -9.68
C VAL A 59 4.15 5.87 -9.73
N HIS A 60 2.90 6.03 -9.33
CA HIS A 60 2.25 7.34 -9.21
C HIS A 60 2.55 7.97 -7.84
N PHE A 61 2.54 7.16 -6.78
CA PHE A 61 2.84 7.58 -5.42
C PHE A 61 3.71 6.52 -4.74
N PHE A 62 4.65 6.96 -3.91
CA PHE A 62 5.45 6.09 -3.06
C PHE A 62 5.66 6.78 -1.72
N GLU A 63 5.47 6.03 -0.64
CA GLU A 63 5.76 6.43 0.72
C GLU A 63 6.48 5.31 1.44
N ARG A 64 7.47 5.70 2.26
CA ARG A 64 8.14 4.79 3.19
C ARG A 64 8.00 5.36 4.60
N ARG A 65 7.45 4.56 5.50
CA ARG A 65 7.32 4.84 6.94
C ARG A 65 8.29 3.98 7.72
N LEU A 66 8.99 4.58 8.66
CA LEU A 66 9.81 3.88 9.65
C LEU A 66 8.98 3.63 10.91
N PRO A 67 9.35 2.65 11.75
CA PRO A 67 8.70 2.43 13.05
C PRO A 67 8.69 3.69 13.93
N ALA A 68 9.70 4.56 13.78
CA ALA A 68 9.81 5.83 14.49
C ALA A 68 8.77 6.89 14.05
N ASP A 69 8.06 6.68 12.93
CA ASP A 69 7.07 7.63 12.41
C ASP A 69 5.64 7.35 12.90
N ALA A 70 5.46 6.33 13.76
CA ALA A 70 4.15 5.82 14.19
C ALA A 70 3.59 6.46 15.47
N ASP A 71 4.12 7.64 15.86
CA ASP A 71 3.74 8.40 17.07
C ASP A 71 2.22 8.67 17.21
#